data_AF-A0A1F7LJS7-F1
#
_entry.id   AF-A0A1F7LJS7-F1
#
_cell.length_a   1.000
_cell.length_b   1.000
_cell.length_c   1.000
_cell.angle_alpha   90.00
_cell.angle_beta   90.00
_cell.angle_gamma   90.00
#
_symmetry.space_group_name_H-M   'P 1'
#
loop_
_entity.id
_entity.type
_entity.pdbx_description
1 polymer ?
#
loop_
_entity_poly.entity_id
_entity_poly.type
_entity_poly.pdbx_seq_one_letter_code
_entity_poly.pdbx_strand_id
1 'polypeptide(L)'
;MIVVAVIGILAAIAVPLYANMQARARIAKAEADARTLVSAISMYSSHMRTLPSTLADLNVATTNSDGMVSGPFMASTPAPPAGWSPYAYSSTSLGVFAVTTSGDATTVRLP
;
A
#
# COMPACT_ATOMS: atom_id res chain seq x y z
N MET A 1 36.19 3.13 -32.48
CA MET A 1 34.89 3.83 -32.34
C MET A 1 33.66 2.92 -32.40
N ILE A 2 33.79 1.63 -32.72
CA ILE A 2 32.68 0.68 -32.79
C ILE A 2 31.98 0.42 -31.44
N VAL A 3 32.72 0.44 -30.33
CA VAL A 3 32.20 0.14 -28.98
C VAL A 3 31.16 1.16 -28.51
N VAL A 4 31.41 2.45 -28.75
CA VAL A 4 30.48 3.52 -28.36
C VAL A 4 29.15 3.40 -29.11
N ALA A 5 29.20 3.01 -30.39
CA ALA A 5 28.00 2.81 -31.20
C ALA A 5 27.14 1.65 -30.69
N VAL A 6 27.75 0.53 -30.31
CA VAL A 6 27.02 -0.64 -29.79
C VAL A 6 26.40 -0.36 -28.41
N ILE A 7 27.13 0.32 -27.52
CA ILE A 7 26.58 0.72 -26.20
C ILE A 7 25.40 1.68 -26.38
N GLY A 8 25.48 2.61 -27.33
CA GLY A 8 24.38 3.54 -27.64
C GLY A 8 23.08 2.83 -28.05
N ILE A 9 23.17 1.81 -28.90
CA ILE A 9 22.00 1.02 -29.34
C ILE A 9 21.40 0.21 -28.18
N LEU A 10 22.25 -0.44 -27.38
CA LEU A 10 21.79 -1.21 -26.22
C LEU A 10 21.12 -0.29 -25.18
N ALA A 11 21.71 0.86 -24.90
CA ALA A 11 21.15 1.85 -23.97
C ALA A 11 19.79 2.38 -24.44
N ALA A 12 19.63 2.63 -25.74
CA ALA A 12 18.38 3.14 -26.31
C ALA A 12 17.18 2.19 -26.11
N ILE A 13 17.40 0.87 -26.10
CA ILE A 13 16.35 -0.13 -25.87
C ILE A 13 16.17 -0.40 -24.37
N ALA A 14 17.27 -0.49 -23.64
CA ALA A 14 17.26 -0.88 -22.23
C ALA A 14 16.56 0.17 -21.35
N VAL A 15 16.88 1.46 -21.52
CA VAL A 15 16.35 2.54 -20.67
C VAL A 15 14.81 2.59 -20.64
N PRO A 16 14.09 2.64 -21.78
CA PRO A 16 12.63 2.68 -21.75
C PRO A 16 12.00 1.39 -21.18
N LEU A 17 12.61 0.23 -21.45
CA LEU A 17 12.12 -1.05 -20.92
C LEU A 17 12.24 -1.12 -19.39
N TYR A 18 13.39 -0.72 -18.84
CA TYR A 18 13.61 -0.69 -17.40
C TYR A 18 12.68 0.30 -16.70
N ALA A 19 12.47 1.48 -17.28
CA ALA A 19 11.55 2.47 -16.71
C ALA A 19 10.10 1.91 -16.59
N ASN A 20 9.62 1.23 -17.63
CA ASN A 20 8.29 0.60 -17.62
C ASN A 20 8.20 -0.56 -16.62
N MET A 21 9.22 -1.42 -16.53
CA MET A 21 9.23 -2.52 -15.53
C MET A 21 9.23 -1.98 -14.10
N GLN A 22 9.99 -0.91 -13.81
CA GLN A 22 10.01 -0.30 -12.49
C GLN A 22 8.65 0.33 -12.13
N ALA A 23 7.98 1.00 -13.07
CA ALA A 23 6.63 1.54 -12.83
C ALA A 23 5.64 0.43 -12.50
N ARG A 24 5.64 -0.67 -13.25
CA ARG A 24 4.78 -1.85 -12.97
C ARG A 24 5.08 -2.48 -11.61
N ALA A 25 6.36 -2.59 -11.24
CA ALA A 25 6.76 -3.11 -9.94
C ALA A 25 6.27 -2.21 -8.78
N ARG A 26 6.27 -0.88 -8.96
CA ARG A 26 5.72 0.07 -7.98
C ARG A 26 4.21 -0.09 -7.83
N ILE A 27 3.47 -0.21 -8.93
CA ILE A 27 2.01 -0.45 -8.90
C ILE A 27 1.71 -1.77 -8.17
N ALA A 28 2.39 -2.86 -8.53
CA ALA A 28 2.21 -4.16 -7.90
C ALA A 28 2.52 -4.13 -6.38
N LYS A 29 3.56 -3.40 -5.99
CA LYS A 29 3.86 -3.17 -4.57
C LYS A 29 2.73 -2.40 -3.86
N ALA A 30 2.24 -1.32 -4.47
CA ALA A 30 1.15 -0.53 -3.89
C ALA A 30 -0.12 -1.36 -3.70
N GLU A 31 -0.46 -2.23 -4.65
CA GLU A 31 -1.58 -3.16 -4.55
C GLU A 31 -1.40 -4.21 -3.44
N ALA A 32 -0.20 -4.78 -3.33
CA ALA A 32 0.11 -5.78 -2.31
C ALA A 32 0.07 -5.19 -0.88
N ASP A 33 0.66 -4.01 -0.70
CA ASP A 33 0.64 -3.28 0.56
C ASP A 33 -0.80 -2.87 0.93
N ALA A 34 -1.58 -2.35 -0.02
CA ALA A 34 -2.98 -1.99 0.21
C ALA A 34 -3.82 -3.22 0.59
N ARG A 35 -3.62 -4.39 -0.04
CA ARG A 35 -4.32 -5.63 0.33
C ARG A 35 -3.97 -6.10 1.74
N THR A 36 -2.71 -5.90 2.14
CA THR A 36 -2.26 -6.19 3.50
C THR A 36 -2.95 -5.28 4.52
N LEU A 37 -3.06 -3.97 4.22
CA LEU A 37 -3.80 -3.01 5.04
C LEU A 37 -5.27 -3.42 5.19
N VAL A 38 -5.93 -3.78 4.09
CA VAL A 38 -7.34 -4.24 4.10
C VAL A 38 -7.53 -5.49 4.97
N SER A 39 -6.61 -6.44 4.87
CA SER A 39 -6.64 -7.66 5.70
C SER A 39 -6.48 -7.32 7.19
N ALA A 40 -5.58 -6.40 7.53
CA ALA A 40 -5.39 -5.93 8.90
C ALA A 40 -6.61 -5.18 9.44
N ILE A 41 -7.24 -4.32 8.63
CA ILE A 41 -8.48 -3.61 8.99
C ILE A 41 -9.62 -4.60 9.23
N SER A 42 -9.72 -5.64 8.40
CA SER A 42 -10.74 -6.69 8.56
C SER A 42 -10.52 -7.51 9.84
N MET A 43 -9.27 -7.84 10.18
CA MET A 43 -8.95 -8.49 11.45
C MET A 43 -9.27 -7.58 12.64
N TYR A 44 -8.89 -6.30 12.57
CA TYR A 44 -9.22 -5.31 13.59
C TYR A 44 -10.73 -5.24 13.82
N SER A 45 -11.52 -5.05 12.76
CA SER A 45 -12.97 -4.92 12.89
C SER A 45 -13.65 -6.18 13.42
N SER A 46 -13.13 -7.37 13.09
CA SER A 46 -13.63 -8.63 13.64
C SER A 46 -13.46 -8.75 15.16
N HIS A 47 -12.35 -8.23 15.70
CA HIS A 47 -12.03 -8.33 17.12
C HIS A 47 -12.59 -7.13 17.93
N MET A 48 -12.50 -5.94 17.35
CA MET A 48 -12.87 -4.68 18.00
C MET A 48 -14.35 -4.35 17.86
N ARG A 49 -15.07 -5.04 16.94
CA ARG A 49 -16.45 -4.74 16.55
C ARG A 49 -16.66 -3.32 16.01
N THR A 50 -15.56 -2.60 15.77
CA THR A 50 -15.50 -1.24 15.25
C THR A 50 -14.42 -1.17 14.20
N LEU A 51 -14.57 -0.27 13.24
CA LEU A 51 -13.51 0.01 12.29
C LEU A 51 -12.45 0.90 12.97
N PRO A 52 -11.16 0.75 12.61
CA PRO A 52 -10.12 1.65 13.11
C PRO A 52 -10.43 3.09 12.67
N SER A 53 -10.05 4.06 13.49
CA SER A 53 -10.22 5.49 13.19
C SER A 53 -9.11 5.99 12.27
N THR A 54 -7.91 5.45 12.45
CA THR A 54 -6.74 5.74 11.64
C THR A 54 -5.95 4.46 11.34
N LEU A 55 -5.11 4.49 10.31
CA LEU A 55 -4.18 3.40 10.02
C LEU A 55 -3.17 3.16 11.16
N ALA A 56 -2.92 4.17 12.00
CA ALA A 56 -2.03 4.03 13.15
C ALA A 56 -2.59 3.09 14.23
N ASP A 57 -3.92 2.96 14.32
CA ASP A 57 -4.60 2.07 15.27
C ASP A 57 -4.28 0.58 15.00
N LEU A 58 -3.85 0.25 13.78
CA LEU A 58 -3.41 -1.11 13.42
C LEU A 58 -2.03 -1.46 14.00
N ASN A 59 -1.21 -0.45 14.30
CA ASN A 59 0.18 -0.62 14.74
C ASN A 59 0.32 -0.75 16.25
N VAL A 60 -0.77 -0.62 17.00
CA VAL A 60 -0.78 -0.65 18.46
C VAL A 60 -1.72 -1.74 18.97
N ALA A 61 -1.43 -2.25 20.16
CA ALA A 61 -2.41 -3.04 20.89
C ALA A 61 -3.51 -2.10 21.41
N THR A 62 -4.77 -2.49 21.25
CA THR A 62 -5.91 -1.71 21.71
C THR A 62 -6.91 -2.62 22.43
N THR A 63 -7.73 -2.02 23.28
CA THR A 63 -8.72 -2.73 24.11
C THR A 63 -10.12 -2.50 23.54
N ASN A 64 -10.87 -3.57 23.32
CA ASN A 64 -12.25 -3.46 22.83
C ASN A 64 -13.22 -3.08 23.96
N SER A 65 -14.48 -2.82 23.61
CA SER A 65 -15.55 -2.49 24.57
C SER A 65 -15.82 -3.59 25.61
N ASP A 66 -15.38 -4.81 25.35
CA ASP A 66 -15.51 -5.97 26.24
C ASP A 66 -14.29 -6.14 27.18
N GLY A 67 -13.33 -5.22 27.14
CA GLY A 67 -12.12 -5.26 27.97
C GLY A 67 -11.02 -6.21 27.46
N MET A 68 -11.16 -6.77 26.26
CA MET A 68 -10.16 -7.65 25.65
C MET A 68 -9.13 -6.84 24.87
N VAL A 69 -7.86 -7.10 25.15
CA VAL A 69 -6.71 -6.50 24.45
C VAL A 69 -6.36 -7.35 23.22
N SER A 70 -6.19 -6.72 22.07
CA SER A 70 -5.66 -7.36 20.86
C SER A 70 -4.78 -6.41 20.06
N GLY A 71 -3.98 -7.00 19.18
CA GLY A 71 -3.00 -6.31 18.36
C GLY A 71 -1.58 -6.41 18.92
N PRO A 72 -0.60 -5.79 18.24
CA PRO A 72 -0.78 -4.99 17.03
C PRO A 72 -1.16 -5.86 15.82
N PHE A 73 -2.11 -5.37 15.01
CA PHE A 73 -2.58 -6.09 13.82
C PHE A 73 -1.62 -5.93 12.63
N MET A 74 -0.70 -4.96 12.73
CA MET A 74 0.46 -4.79 11.85
C MET A 74 1.67 -4.33 12.66
N ALA A 75 2.88 -4.74 12.28
CA ALA A 75 4.11 -4.25 12.92
C ALA A 75 4.37 -2.77 12.61
N SER A 76 4.01 -2.31 11.41
CA SER A 76 4.04 -0.91 11.00
C SER A 76 3.19 -0.70 9.75
N THR A 77 2.75 0.53 9.53
CA THR A 77 2.08 0.92 8.28
C THR A 77 3.11 0.94 7.14
N PRO A 78 2.89 0.20 6.04
CA PRO A 78 3.82 0.13 4.93
C PRO A 78 4.09 1.53 4.34
N ALA A 79 5.35 1.79 4.01
CA ALA A 79 5.71 2.98 3.24
C ALA A 79 5.30 2.77 1.77
N PRO A 80 4.65 3.77 1.13
CA PRO A 80 4.29 3.68 -0.28
C PRO A 80 5.55 3.62 -1.16
N PRO A 81 5.45 3.14 -2.41
CA PRO A 81 6.55 3.20 -3.35
C PRO A 81 7.06 4.64 -3.56
N ALA A 82 8.32 4.81 -3.95
CA ALA A 82 8.89 6.14 -4.19
C ALA A 82 8.07 6.91 -5.23
N GLY A 83 7.72 8.17 -4.93
CA GLY A 83 6.90 9.03 -5.78
C GLY A 83 5.39 8.80 -5.68
N TRP A 84 4.94 7.89 -4.80
CA TRP A 84 3.52 7.65 -4.53
C TRP A 84 3.06 8.41 -3.29
N SER A 85 1.77 8.76 -3.28
CA SER A 85 1.11 9.36 -2.12
C SER A 85 1.00 8.35 -0.96
N PRO A 86 1.05 8.82 0.30
CA PRO A 86 0.76 7.97 1.46
C PRO A 86 -0.57 7.22 1.31
N TYR A 87 -0.67 6.03 1.91
CA TYR A 87 -1.94 5.31 1.99
C TYR A 87 -2.94 6.13 2.78
N ALA A 88 -4.02 6.53 2.13
CA ALA A 88 -5.16 7.17 2.76
C ALA A 88 -6.21 6.11 3.09
N TYR A 89 -6.81 6.26 4.26
CA TYR A 89 -7.86 5.39 4.76
C TYR A 89 -9.12 6.22 4.99
N SER A 90 -10.26 5.69 4.57
CA SER A 90 -11.57 6.26 4.83
C SER A 90 -12.52 5.16 5.29
N SER A 91 -13.36 5.45 6.27
CA SER A 91 -14.39 4.55 6.76
C SER A 91 -15.72 5.29 6.90
N THR A 92 -16.80 4.54 6.79
CA THR A 92 -18.17 5.04 6.95
C THR A 92 -18.82 4.37 8.16
N SER A 93 -19.82 5.01 8.75
CA SER A 93 -20.61 4.45 9.86
C SER A 93 -21.37 3.17 9.50
N LEU A 94 -21.49 2.86 8.21
CA LEU A 94 -22.10 1.63 7.68
C LEU A 94 -21.09 0.45 7.59
N GLY A 95 -19.87 0.62 8.10
CA GLY A 95 -18.84 -0.42 8.09
C GLY A 95 -18.12 -0.60 6.75
N VAL A 96 -18.38 0.27 5.77
CA VAL A 96 -17.63 0.30 4.51
C VAL A 96 -16.37 1.13 4.71
N PHE A 97 -15.23 0.58 4.30
CA PHE A 97 -13.96 1.30 4.25
C PHE A 97 -13.37 1.32 2.85
N ALA A 98 -12.31 2.09 2.68
CA ALA A 98 -11.46 2.05 1.50
C ALA A 98 -10.05 2.49 1.88
N VAL A 99 -9.07 1.82 1.27
CA VAL A 99 -7.66 2.21 1.28
C VAL A 99 -7.29 2.70 -0.12
N THR A 100 -6.72 3.90 -0.20
CA THR A 100 -6.35 4.54 -1.47
C THR A 100 -4.91 5.02 -1.46
N THR A 101 -4.21 4.85 -2.57
CA THR A 101 -2.93 5.50 -2.87
C THR A 101 -2.83 5.80 -4.36
N SER A 102 -2.03 6.78 -4.73
CA SER A 102 -1.84 7.21 -6.12
C SER A 102 -0.38 7.47 -6.44
N GLY A 103 0.03 7.09 -7.63
CA GLY A 103 1.37 7.31 -8.17
C GLY A 103 1.50 6.70 -9.56
N ASP A 104 2.53 7.06 -10.31
CA ASP A 104 2.72 6.59 -11.70
C ASP A 104 1.45 6.73 -12.58
N ALA A 105 0.76 7.87 -12.46
CA ALA A 105 -0.52 8.17 -13.14
C ALA A 105 -1.65 7.14 -12.90
N THR A 106 -1.54 6.35 -11.83
CA THR A 106 -2.45 5.26 -11.47
C THR A 106 -2.96 5.47 -10.03
N THR A 107 -4.21 5.12 -9.78
CA THR A 107 -4.80 5.13 -8.43
C THR A 107 -5.18 3.71 -8.05
N VAL A 108 -4.60 3.22 -6.95
CA VAL A 108 -4.99 1.95 -6.33
C VAL A 108 -6.03 2.26 -5.26
N ARG A 109 -7.21 1.64 -5.39
CA ARG A 109 -8.30 1.73 -4.41
C ARG A 109 -8.82 0.34 -4.11
N LEU A 110 -8.73 -0.07 -2.86
CA LEU A 110 -9.29 -1.32 -2.37
C LEU A 110 -10.37 -1.04 -1.32
N PRO A 111 -11.44 -1.87 -1.26
CA PRO A 111 -12.43 -1.80 -0.19
C PRO A 111 -11.83 -2.21 1.15
#